data_AF-A0AA39S8V0-F1
#
_entry.id   AF-A0AA39S8V0-F1
#
_cell.length_a   1.000
_cell.length_b   1.000
_cell.length_c   1.000
_cell.angle_alpha   90.00
_cell.angle_beta   90.00
_cell.angle_gamma   90.00
#
_symmetry.space_group_name_H-M   'P 1'
#
loop_
_entity.id
_entity.type
_entity.pdbx_description
1 polymer ?
#
loop_
_entity_poly.entity_id
_entity_poly.type
_entity_poly.pdbx_seq_one_letter_code
_entity_poly.pdbx_strand_id
1 'polypeptide(L)'
;METNCFLSVLILCFLLHCSISWSLTDITIDEDTILTLKTRIAYDPNNVLATNWSRNTFVCNWIGITCGVRHHRVVALNISHLGFTGTVPSQLGNLSFLAFLDISNNSFYGSLPYELARLHRLKYVNFNHNQLSGEIPHEIGNLHNLEVLMLADNYLVGIIPAPIFNISRLNMLAIGNNTLSGSLPSSNVLGLPNLELLELTFNNFSGTFPSFITNSSKLKYLEMGVNSFSGLIPITIGNSLTNLEWLGLAFNYFTSSTPDLSFLTSLSNSKNLRAVVLSANPLNGFLPGSIGNLSVSLDSIYIKSCNISGSIPKEIGNLKNLMMLELSRNELAGLIPSTLKNLQNLQGYLATLRLLLLGSNRLTSVIPSSLWKLKDILHLNLSSNSLTGTLPLDFGNMKVVIDVDLSKNHLTEYGREGKVSRKGDVYSYGIMLMETFTKKKPTDDIFNGEMSLRRWVGESLNRSIMEVVDHDLLLGEDVHFPAREQCLLSILSLAMDCTIDLPENRINIKNVVTRLTKIRATFLATRGE
;
A
#
# COMPACT_ATOMS: atom_id res chain seq x y z
N MET A 1 89.47 -14.29 -27.16
CA MET A 1 88.39 -14.66 -28.11
C MET A 1 87.27 -15.50 -27.47
N GLU A 2 87.27 -15.76 -26.15
CA GLU A 2 86.26 -16.60 -25.50
C GLU A 2 85.19 -15.82 -24.70
N THR A 3 85.41 -14.54 -24.40
CA THR A 3 84.47 -13.74 -23.58
C THR A 3 83.27 -13.18 -24.37
N ASN A 4 83.38 -13.06 -25.71
CA ASN A 4 82.30 -12.54 -26.56
C ASN A 4 81.29 -13.62 -27.00
N CYS A 5 81.62 -14.91 -26.83
CA CYS A 5 80.72 -16.00 -27.17
C CYS A 5 79.71 -16.28 -26.03
N PHE A 6 80.10 -16.03 -24.77
CA PHE A 6 79.20 -16.21 -23.62
C PHE A 6 78.13 -15.12 -23.51
N LEU A 7 78.48 -13.87 -23.85
CA LEU A 7 77.53 -12.75 -23.80
C LEU A 7 76.46 -12.86 -24.91
N SER A 8 76.85 -13.36 -26.09
CA SER A 8 75.91 -13.60 -27.21
C SER A 8 74.97 -14.77 -26.94
N VAL A 9 75.44 -15.84 -26.29
CA VAL A 9 74.59 -16.98 -25.88
C VAL A 9 73.65 -16.60 -24.72
N LEU A 10 74.09 -15.77 -23.76
CA LEU A 10 73.22 -15.26 -22.69
C LEU A 10 72.15 -14.29 -23.21
N ILE A 11 72.48 -13.44 -24.18
CA ILE A 11 71.50 -12.54 -24.82
C ILE A 11 70.51 -13.34 -25.68
N LEU A 12 70.94 -14.40 -26.39
CA LEU A 12 70.03 -15.30 -27.09
C LEU A 12 69.16 -16.12 -26.14
N CYS A 13 69.67 -16.59 -25.00
CA CYS A 13 68.87 -17.25 -23.97
C CYS A 13 67.88 -16.30 -23.28
N PHE A 14 68.24 -15.04 -23.06
CA PHE A 14 67.31 -14.02 -22.54
C PHE A 14 66.28 -13.59 -23.59
N LEU A 15 66.62 -13.54 -24.88
CA LEU A 15 65.64 -13.26 -25.95
C LEU A 15 64.74 -14.48 -26.24
N LEU A 16 65.21 -15.71 -26.03
CA LEU A 16 64.42 -16.95 -26.12
C LEU A 16 63.57 -17.25 -24.87
N HIS A 17 63.95 -16.71 -23.70
CA HIS A 17 63.12 -16.77 -22.47
C HIS A 17 62.31 -15.49 -22.24
N CYS A 18 62.50 -14.46 -23.07
CA CYS A 18 61.63 -13.29 -23.17
C CYS A 18 60.77 -13.35 -24.44
N SER A 19 60.43 -14.55 -24.91
CA SER A 19 59.05 -14.77 -25.33
C SER A 19 58.21 -14.76 -24.06
N ILE A 20 57.89 -13.58 -23.55
CA ILE A 20 56.62 -13.42 -22.86
C ILE A 20 55.62 -13.89 -23.92
N SER A 21 55.16 -15.15 -23.81
CA SER A 21 53.88 -15.47 -24.39
C SER A 21 52.95 -14.52 -23.66
N TRP A 22 52.63 -13.41 -24.30
CA TRP A 22 51.35 -12.78 -24.07
C TRP A 22 50.41 -13.93 -24.38
N SER A 23 49.92 -14.63 -23.36
CA SER A 23 48.73 -15.42 -23.57
C SER A 23 47.73 -14.37 -24.01
N LEU A 24 47.53 -14.22 -25.31
CA LEU A 24 46.37 -13.56 -25.86
C LEU A 24 45.23 -14.28 -25.17
N THR A 25 44.70 -13.68 -24.11
CA THR A 25 43.53 -14.17 -23.42
C THR A 25 42.46 -14.17 -24.49
N ASP A 26 42.14 -15.36 -24.99
CA ASP A 26 41.53 -15.51 -26.30
C ASP A 26 40.11 -14.92 -26.31
N ILE A 27 40.01 -13.64 -26.68
CA ILE A 27 38.76 -12.88 -26.78
C ILE A 27 37.87 -13.43 -27.89
N THR A 28 38.41 -14.24 -28.81
CA THR A 28 37.66 -14.88 -29.88
C THR A 28 36.54 -15.77 -29.34
N ILE A 29 36.76 -16.46 -28.21
CA ILE A 29 35.72 -17.25 -27.54
C ILE A 29 34.56 -16.35 -27.10
N ASP A 30 34.85 -15.17 -26.56
CA ASP A 30 33.81 -14.23 -26.15
C ASP A 30 33.08 -13.69 -27.38
N GLU A 31 33.81 -13.30 -28.42
CA GLU A 31 33.26 -12.83 -29.69
C GLU A 31 32.32 -13.87 -30.33
N ASP A 32 32.77 -15.12 -30.48
CA ASP A 32 31.98 -16.21 -31.06
C ASP A 32 30.77 -16.57 -30.19
N THR A 33 30.91 -16.48 -28.86
CA THR A 33 29.79 -16.68 -27.93
C THR A 33 28.71 -15.61 -28.12
N ILE A 34 29.11 -14.35 -28.24
CA ILE A 34 28.19 -13.24 -28.46
C ILE A 34 27.56 -13.30 -29.86
N LEU A 35 28.33 -13.70 -30.89
CA LEU A 35 27.77 -13.95 -32.23
C LEU A 35 26.77 -15.12 -32.21
N THR A 36 27.01 -16.14 -31.39
CA THR A 36 26.03 -17.22 -31.18
C THR A 36 24.75 -16.67 -30.54
N LEU A 37 24.86 -15.80 -29.53
CA LEU A 37 23.70 -15.09 -28.96
C LEU A 37 22.95 -14.28 -30.02
N LYS A 38 23.66 -13.56 -30.89
CA LYS A 38 23.05 -12.85 -32.03
C LYS A 38 22.23 -13.77 -32.91
N THR A 39 22.69 -14.98 -33.22
CA THR A 39 21.90 -15.93 -34.02
C THR A 39 20.64 -16.46 -33.31
N ARG A 40 20.57 -16.35 -31.98
CA ARG A 40 19.41 -16.74 -31.18
C ARG A 40 18.41 -15.63 -30.96
N ILE A 41 18.71 -14.41 -31.39
CA ILE A 41 17.79 -13.28 -31.38
C ILE A 41 17.06 -13.28 -32.73
N ALA A 42 15.80 -13.70 -32.71
CA ALA A 42 14.95 -13.82 -33.90
C ALA A 42 14.38 -12.47 -34.37
N TYR A 43 14.21 -11.53 -33.45
CA TYR A 43 13.69 -10.19 -33.76
C TYR A 43 14.50 -9.11 -33.03
N ASP A 44 14.94 -8.12 -33.79
CA ASP A 44 15.69 -6.94 -33.36
C ASP A 44 15.03 -5.70 -34.00
N PRO A 45 14.11 -5.02 -33.30
CA PRO A 45 13.31 -3.94 -33.89
C PRO A 45 14.14 -2.73 -34.31
N ASN A 46 15.29 -2.51 -33.65
CA ASN A 46 16.14 -1.34 -33.86
C ASN A 46 17.35 -1.65 -34.76
N ASN A 47 17.44 -2.87 -35.28
CA ASN A 47 18.53 -3.34 -36.14
C ASN A 47 19.93 -3.12 -35.54
N VAL A 48 20.02 -3.17 -34.20
CA VAL A 48 21.25 -2.96 -33.42
C VAL A 48 22.27 -4.04 -33.76
N LEU A 49 21.83 -5.31 -33.78
CA LEU A 49 22.70 -6.45 -33.98
C LEU A 49 23.30 -6.48 -35.39
N ALA A 50 22.53 -6.11 -36.41
CA ALA A 50 23.02 -6.12 -37.80
C ALA A 50 24.09 -5.05 -38.03
N THR A 51 23.94 -3.88 -37.41
CA THR A 51 24.80 -2.72 -37.65
C THR A 51 26.02 -2.68 -36.72
N ASN A 52 25.91 -3.26 -35.52
CA ASN A 52 26.91 -3.08 -34.47
C ASN A 52 27.74 -4.33 -34.16
N TRP A 53 27.09 -5.50 -34.07
CA TRP A 53 27.77 -6.76 -33.69
C TRP A 53 28.35 -7.45 -34.94
N SER A 54 29.54 -7.04 -35.34
CA SER A 54 30.22 -7.51 -36.55
C SER A 54 31.69 -7.80 -36.29
N ARG A 55 32.23 -8.82 -36.96
CA ARG A 55 33.67 -9.19 -36.90
C ARG A 55 34.60 -8.09 -37.41
N ASN A 56 34.05 -7.05 -38.05
CA ASN A 56 34.81 -5.90 -38.52
C ASN A 56 35.13 -4.90 -37.39
N THR A 57 34.48 -5.01 -36.23
CA THR A 57 34.70 -4.14 -35.06
C THR A 57 35.05 -4.98 -33.85
N PHE A 58 35.86 -4.41 -32.95
CA PHE A 58 36.26 -5.11 -31.73
C PHE A 58 35.05 -5.35 -30.81
N VAL A 59 34.90 -6.58 -30.30
CA VAL A 59 33.75 -7.01 -29.48
C VAL A 59 33.48 -6.09 -28.28
N CYS A 60 34.52 -5.49 -27.70
CA CYS A 60 34.40 -4.59 -26.56
C CYS A 60 33.82 -3.21 -26.92
N ASN A 61 33.63 -2.92 -28.21
CA ASN A 61 32.94 -1.72 -28.69
C ASN A 61 31.48 -2.01 -29.06
N TRP A 62 31.04 -3.26 -28.94
CA TRP A 62 29.67 -3.62 -29.27
C TRP A 62 28.71 -3.09 -28.21
N ILE A 63 27.54 -2.62 -28.65
CA ILE A 63 26.48 -2.11 -27.78
C ILE A 63 26.11 -3.20 -26.79
N GLY A 64 26.12 -2.81 -25.52
CA GLY A 64 25.82 -3.69 -24.40
C GLY A 64 26.98 -4.54 -23.92
N ILE A 65 28.18 -4.42 -24.49
CA ILE A 65 29.34 -5.22 -24.10
C ILE A 65 30.39 -4.34 -23.42
N THR A 66 30.82 -4.76 -22.24
CA THR A 66 31.95 -4.14 -21.54
C THR A 66 33.02 -5.19 -21.32
N CYS A 67 34.26 -4.85 -21.67
CA CYS A 67 35.42 -5.69 -21.40
C CYS A 67 36.25 -5.17 -20.22
N GLY A 68 36.86 -6.08 -19.49
CA GLY A 68 37.73 -5.74 -18.36
C GLY A 68 39.05 -5.14 -18.84
N VAL A 69 39.46 -4.04 -18.21
CA VAL A 69 40.68 -3.27 -18.58
C VAL A 69 41.96 -4.09 -18.53
N ARG A 70 42.05 -5.08 -17.61
CA ARG A 70 43.27 -5.86 -17.40
C ARG A 70 43.39 -7.07 -18.31
N HIS A 71 42.28 -7.74 -18.57
CA HIS A 71 42.27 -9.05 -19.24
C HIS A 71 41.60 -8.99 -20.61
N HIS A 72 41.01 -7.87 -21.00
CA HIS A 72 40.37 -7.69 -22.32
C HIS A 72 39.38 -8.80 -22.66
N ARG A 73 38.64 -9.27 -21.65
CA ARG A 73 37.55 -10.25 -21.77
C ARG A 73 36.24 -9.60 -21.39
N VAL A 74 35.13 -10.09 -21.92
CA VAL A 74 33.79 -9.59 -21.61
C VAL A 74 33.50 -9.80 -20.12
N VAL A 75 33.23 -8.69 -19.42
CA VAL A 75 32.86 -8.67 -17.98
C VAL A 75 31.42 -8.27 -17.75
N ALA A 76 30.81 -7.56 -18.69
CA ALA A 76 29.41 -7.21 -18.63
C ALA A 76 28.73 -7.39 -19.98
N LEU A 77 27.54 -7.98 -19.96
CA LEU A 77 26.61 -8.01 -21.06
C LEU A 77 25.30 -7.37 -20.57
N ASN A 78 24.97 -6.19 -21.09
CA ASN A 78 23.73 -5.48 -20.84
C ASN A 78 23.02 -5.21 -22.16
N ILE A 79 22.03 -6.04 -22.47
CA ILE A 79 21.15 -5.91 -23.63
C ILE A 79 19.70 -5.69 -23.19
N SER A 80 19.51 -5.11 -22.01
CA SER A 80 18.19 -4.79 -21.46
C SER A 80 17.48 -3.73 -22.30
N HIS A 81 16.14 -3.76 -22.33
CA HIS A 81 15.30 -2.76 -23.01
C HIS A 81 15.56 -2.59 -24.53
N LEU A 82 16.12 -3.59 -25.22
CA LEU A 82 16.38 -3.50 -26.66
C LEU A 82 15.22 -4.02 -27.53
N GLY A 83 14.17 -4.55 -26.92
CA GLY A 83 13.01 -5.12 -27.61
C GLY A 83 13.31 -6.43 -28.32
N PHE A 84 14.38 -7.12 -27.92
CA PHE A 84 14.82 -8.37 -28.53
C PHE A 84 13.85 -9.51 -28.26
N THR A 85 13.55 -10.32 -29.27
CA THR A 85 12.84 -11.60 -29.12
C THR A 85 13.77 -12.73 -29.49
N GLY A 86 13.91 -13.75 -28.64
CA GLY A 86 14.87 -14.82 -28.87
C GLY A 86 15.01 -15.79 -27.71
N THR A 87 16.06 -16.60 -27.73
CA THR A 87 16.36 -17.57 -26.66
C THR A 87 17.75 -17.34 -26.07
N VAL A 88 17.97 -17.73 -24.82
CA VAL A 88 19.31 -17.70 -24.21
C VAL A 88 20.09 -18.98 -24.62
N PRO A 89 21.17 -18.90 -25.42
CA PRO A 89 21.97 -20.07 -25.79
C PRO A 89 22.79 -20.60 -24.61
N SER A 90 23.01 -21.92 -24.57
CA SER A 90 23.92 -22.56 -23.60
C SER A 90 25.37 -22.09 -23.73
N GLN A 91 25.79 -21.69 -24.94
CA GLN A 91 27.11 -21.14 -25.21
C GLN A 91 27.39 -19.87 -24.40
N LEU A 92 26.37 -19.15 -23.91
CA LEU A 92 26.58 -17.98 -23.05
C LEU A 92 27.40 -18.32 -21.79
N GLY A 93 27.35 -19.59 -21.34
CA GLY A 93 28.19 -20.13 -20.27
C GLY A 93 29.70 -20.13 -20.55
N ASN A 94 30.15 -19.81 -21.78
CA ASN A 94 31.56 -19.73 -22.16
C ASN A 94 32.21 -18.37 -21.88
N LEU A 95 31.42 -17.34 -21.52
CA LEU A 95 31.93 -16.01 -21.15
C LEU A 95 32.57 -16.01 -19.75
N SER A 96 33.66 -16.75 -19.55
CA SER A 96 34.21 -17.09 -18.23
C SER A 96 34.63 -15.91 -17.34
N PHE A 97 34.68 -14.69 -17.89
CA PHE A 97 34.96 -13.44 -17.16
C PHE A 97 33.72 -12.62 -16.82
N LEU A 98 32.53 -13.05 -17.25
CA LEU A 98 31.28 -12.33 -17.06
C LEU A 98 30.95 -12.20 -15.57
N ALA A 99 30.76 -10.96 -15.14
CA ALA A 99 30.39 -10.59 -13.77
C ALA A 99 28.99 -9.96 -13.72
N PHE A 100 28.54 -9.35 -14.81
CA PHE A 100 27.25 -8.66 -14.92
C PHE A 100 26.52 -9.14 -16.18
N LEU A 101 25.30 -9.63 -15.99
CA LEU A 101 24.45 -10.10 -17.08
C LEU A 101 23.03 -9.55 -16.91
N ASP A 102 22.61 -8.69 -17.83
CA ASP A 102 21.27 -8.10 -17.85
C ASP A 102 20.66 -8.23 -19.24
N ILE A 103 19.54 -8.97 -19.32
CA ILE A 103 18.71 -9.10 -20.53
C ILE A 103 17.27 -8.66 -20.26
N SER A 104 17.02 -7.97 -19.15
CA SER A 104 15.68 -7.62 -18.67
C SER A 104 14.91 -6.72 -19.64
N ASN A 105 13.57 -6.73 -19.52
CA ASN A 105 12.68 -5.95 -20.38
C ASN A 105 12.88 -6.23 -21.88
N ASN A 106 12.76 -7.50 -22.24
CA ASN A 106 12.80 -8.00 -23.61
C ASN A 106 11.72 -9.09 -23.79
N SER A 107 11.80 -9.85 -24.87
CA SER A 107 10.92 -11.01 -25.14
C SER A 107 11.77 -12.28 -25.30
N PHE A 108 12.75 -12.49 -24.42
CA PHE A 108 13.47 -13.76 -24.36
C PHE A 108 12.54 -14.87 -23.84
N TYR A 109 12.50 -16.01 -24.54
CA TYR A 109 11.66 -17.16 -24.22
C TYR A 109 12.48 -18.46 -24.16
N GLY A 110 11.81 -19.55 -23.76
CA GLY A 110 12.44 -20.86 -23.59
C GLY A 110 13.06 -21.02 -22.19
N SER A 111 13.75 -22.15 -21.99
CA SER A 111 14.35 -22.50 -20.69
C SER A 111 15.69 -21.83 -20.44
N LEU A 112 15.98 -21.56 -19.17
CA LEU A 112 17.30 -21.13 -18.73
C LEU A 112 18.33 -22.26 -18.93
N PRO A 113 19.45 -22.02 -19.64
CA PRO A 113 20.48 -23.03 -19.80
C PRO A 113 21.27 -23.22 -18.49
N TYR A 114 21.46 -24.48 -18.08
CA TYR A 114 22.22 -24.80 -16.86
C TYR A 114 23.70 -24.41 -16.98
N GLU A 115 24.23 -24.27 -18.20
CA GLU A 115 25.60 -23.84 -18.46
C GLU A 115 25.91 -22.43 -17.96
N LEU A 116 24.90 -21.59 -17.68
CA LEU A 116 25.11 -20.30 -17.01
C LEU A 116 25.81 -20.45 -15.66
N ALA A 117 25.64 -21.59 -15.00
CA ALA A 117 26.32 -21.90 -13.74
C ALA A 117 27.85 -22.05 -13.86
N ARG A 118 28.40 -22.15 -15.08
CA ARG A 118 29.87 -22.15 -15.33
C ARG A 118 30.49 -20.77 -15.15
N LEU A 119 29.67 -19.72 -15.13
CA LEU A 119 30.10 -18.33 -15.03
C LEU A 119 30.38 -17.97 -13.56
N HIS A 120 31.37 -18.60 -12.93
CA HIS A 120 31.66 -18.48 -11.49
C HIS A 120 32.02 -17.07 -11.00
N ARG A 121 32.20 -16.10 -11.90
CA ARG A 121 32.45 -14.68 -11.60
C ARG A 121 31.18 -13.84 -11.58
N LEU A 122 30.03 -14.40 -11.99
CA LEU A 122 28.76 -13.69 -11.96
C LEU A 122 28.45 -13.18 -10.56
N LYS A 123 28.11 -11.90 -10.52
CA LYS A 123 27.65 -11.17 -9.35
C LYS A 123 26.24 -10.66 -9.54
N TYR A 124 25.89 -10.30 -10.77
CA TYR A 124 24.61 -9.68 -11.10
C TYR A 124 23.98 -10.41 -12.27
N VAL A 125 22.78 -10.94 -12.05
CA VAL A 125 21.92 -11.54 -13.08
C VAL A 125 20.55 -10.90 -12.99
N ASN A 126 20.11 -10.24 -14.06
CA ASN A 126 18.79 -9.66 -14.18
C ASN A 126 18.11 -10.07 -15.48
N PHE A 127 17.12 -10.95 -15.34
CA PHE A 127 16.30 -11.47 -16.43
C PHE A 127 14.83 -11.05 -16.30
N ASN A 128 14.52 -10.04 -15.47
CA ASN A 128 13.15 -9.62 -15.23
C ASN A 128 12.41 -9.25 -16.53
N HIS A 129 11.08 -9.38 -16.53
CA HIS A 129 10.22 -8.94 -17.64
C HIS A 129 10.64 -9.56 -18.98
N ASN A 130 10.53 -10.88 -19.05
CA ASN A 130 10.74 -11.68 -20.25
C ASN A 130 9.65 -12.77 -20.34
N GLN A 131 9.82 -13.72 -21.25
CA GLN A 131 8.91 -14.85 -21.45
C GLN A 131 9.63 -16.18 -21.16
N LEU A 132 10.63 -16.17 -20.26
CA LEU A 132 11.40 -17.36 -19.92
C LEU A 132 10.50 -18.38 -19.23
N SER A 133 10.66 -19.64 -19.57
CA SER A 133 9.79 -20.74 -19.15
C SER A 133 10.59 -21.92 -18.61
N GLY A 134 9.94 -22.95 -18.08
CA GLY A 134 10.63 -24.12 -17.54
C GLY A 134 11.18 -23.86 -16.13
N GLU A 135 11.99 -24.79 -15.65
CA GLU A 135 12.51 -24.75 -14.27
C GLU A 135 13.76 -23.88 -14.15
N ILE A 136 14.02 -23.36 -12.94
CA ILE A 136 15.28 -22.74 -12.57
C ILE A 136 16.33 -23.86 -12.42
N PRO A 137 17.41 -23.90 -13.21
CA PRO A 137 18.40 -24.96 -13.13
C PRO A 137 19.03 -25.07 -11.75
N HIS A 138 19.13 -26.29 -11.22
CA HIS A 138 19.72 -26.57 -9.91
C HIS A 138 21.17 -26.05 -9.80
N GLU A 139 21.90 -26.07 -10.91
CA GLU A 139 23.29 -25.63 -11.03
C GLU A 139 23.48 -24.14 -10.72
N ILE A 140 22.45 -23.29 -10.80
CA ILE A 140 22.55 -21.86 -10.43
C ILE A 140 23.07 -21.68 -9.00
N GLY A 141 22.84 -22.66 -8.12
CA GLY A 141 23.43 -22.70 -6.78
C GLY A 141 24.97 -22.69 -6.72
N ASN A 142 25.64 -23.05 -7.82
CA ASN A 142 27.11 -23.05 -7.93
C ASN A 142 27.69 -21.64 -8.15
N LEU A 143 26.85 -20.63 -8.37
CA LEU A 143 27.26 -19.24 -8.53
C LEU A 143 27.51 -18.59 -7.15
N HIS A 144 28.52 -19.08 -6.43
CA HIS A 144 28.82 -18.65 -5.06
C HIS A 144 29.21 -17.16 -4.91
N ASN A 145 29.53 -16.49 -6.02
CA ASN A 145 29.82 -15.05 -6.07
C ASN A 145 28.60 -14.18 -6.36
N LEU A 146 27.43 -14.78 -6.60
CA LEU A 146 26.22 -14.07 -6.96
C LEU A 146 25.75 -13.18 -5.81
N GLU A 147 25.52 -11.91 -6.12
CA GLU A 147 25.07 -10.86 -5.20
C GLU A 147 23.60 -10.51 -5.49
N VAL A 148 23.20 -10.49 -6.77
CA VAL A 148 21.85 -10.17 -7.23
C VAL A 148 21.35 -11.22 -8.21
N LEU A 149 20.17 -11.78 -7.92
CA LEU A 149 19.42 -12.66 -8.82
C LEU A 149 17.99 -12.15 -8.98
N MET A 150 17.66 -11.67 -10.19
CA MET A 150 16.35 -11.14 -10.54
C MET A 150 15.78 -11.92 -11.72
N LEU A 151 14.66 -12.60 -11.49
CA LEU A 151 13.95 -13.48 -12.44
C LEU A 151 12.44 -13.19 -12.48
N ALA A 152 12.01 -12.06 -11.92
CA ALA A 152 10.60 -11.69 -11.81
C ALA A 152 9.93 -11.46 -13.17
N ASP A 153 8.61 -11.57 -13.24
CA ASP A 153 7.81 -11.32 -14.45
C ASP A 153 8.26 -12.20 -15.63
N ASN A 154 8.14 -13.52 -15.43
CA ASN A 154 8.44 -14.57 -16.41
C ASN A 154 7.39 -15.71 -16.29
N TYR A 155 7.58 -16.80 -17.03
CA TYR A 155 6.76 -18.01 -17.00
C TYR A 155 7.48 -19.20 -16.35
N LEU A 156 8.34 -18.96 -15.37
CA LEU A 156 9.11 -20.02 -14.70
C LEU A 156 8.18 -20.92 -13.86
N VAL A 157 8.48 -22.22 -13.86
CA VAL A 157 7.71 -23.28 -13.18
C VAL A 157 8.63 -24.09 -12.25
N GLY A 158 8.04 -25.00 -11.47
CA GLY A 158 8.80 -25.89 -10.59
C GLY A 158 9.09 -25.25 -9.24
N ILE A 159 10.21 -25.64 -8.61
CA ILE A 159 10.64 -25.17 -7.29
C ILE A 159 11.86 -24.23 -7.41
N ILE A 160 12.12 -23.41 -6.38
CA ILE A 160 13.43 -22.75 -6.27
C ILE A 160 14.44 -23.80 -5.76
N PRO A 161 15.54 -24.07 -6.51
CA PRO A 161 16.56 -25.01 -6.06
C PRO A 161 17.15 -24.65 -4.70
N ALA A 162 17.17 -25.62 -3.78
CA ALA A 162 17.69 -25.45 -2.42
C ALA A 162 19.10 -24.83 -2.35
N PRO A 163 20.06 -25.15 -3.25
CA PRO A 163 21.38 -24.52 -3.25
C PRO A 163 21.40 -22.99 -3.39
N ILE A 164 20.37 -22.37 -3.97
CA ILE A 164 20.30 -20.90 -4.09
C ILE A 164 20.27 -20.26 -2.69
N PHE A 165 19.63 -20.90 -1.73
CA PHE A 165 19.54 -20.43 -0.35
C PHE A 165 20.85 -20.57 0.44
N ASN A 166 21.91 -21.11 -0.17
CA ASN A 166 23.26 -21.23 0.39
C ASN A 166 24.28 -20.27 -0.27
N ILE A 167 23.83 -19.39 -1.18
CA ILE A 167 24.70 -18.39 -1.81
C ILE A 167 24.93 -17.25 -0.80
N SER A 168 25.99 -17.38 0.00
CA SER A 168 26.26 -16.47 1.13
C SER A 168 26.42 -14.99 0.75
N ARG A 169 26.78 -14.67 -0.50
CA ARG A 169 26.93 -13.29 -1.01
C ARG A 169 25.64 -12.67 -1.52
N LEU A 170 24.58 -13.46 -1.68
CA LEU A 170 23.32 -13.00 -2.24
C LEU A 170 22.71 -11.96 -1.30
N ASN A 171 22.50 -10.77 -1.83
CA ASN A 171 21.87 -9.64 -1.15
C ASN A 171 20.48 -9.33 -1.70
N MET A 172 20.18 -9.75 -2.94
CA MET A 172 18.89 -9.52 -3.58
C MET A 172 18.42 -10.78 -4.31
N LEU A 173 17.23 -11.24 -3.95
CA LEU A 173 16.52 -12.32 -4.61
C LEU A 173 15.11 -11.84 -4.96
N ALA A 174 14.83 -11.64 -6.24
CA ALA A 174 13.52 -11.22 -6.74
C ALA A 174 13.03 -12.19 -7.82
N ILE A 175 11.97 -12.94 -7.53
CA ILE A 175 11.43 -13.99 -8.42
C ILE A 175 9.89 -13.91 -8.48
N GLY A 176 9.31 -12.76 -8.14
CA GLY A 176 7.87 -12.56 -8.19
C GLY A 176 7.26 -12.72 -9.58
N ASN A 177 5.94 -12.85 -9.63
CA ASN A 177 5.14 -12.96 -10.84
C ASN A 177 5.64 -14.05 -11.81
N ASN A 178 5.62 -15.28 -11.30
CA ASN A 178 5.94 -16.51 -12.03
C ASN A 178 4.91 -17.60 -11.64
N THR A 179 5.14 -18.84 -12.05
CA THR A 179 4.30 -20.00 -11.66
C THR A 179 5.09 -20.99 -10.79
N LEU A 180 6.03 -20.48 -9.99
CA LEU A 180 6.86 -21.30 -9.10
C LEU A 180 6.03 -21.81 -7.92
N SER A 181 6.44 -22.94 -7.37
CA SER A 181 5.69 -23.70 -6.38
C SER A 181 6.61 -24.41 -5.38
N GLY A 182 6.01 -25.22 -4.51
CA GLY A 182 6.73 -25.95 -3.46
C GLY A 182 6.99 -25.11 -2.22
N SER A 183 7.63 -25.73 -1.23
CA SER A 183 8.00 -25.08 0.02
C SER A 183 9.41 -24.54 -0.01
N LEU A 184 9.63 -23.38 0.61
CA LEU A 184 10.97 -22.85 0.82
C LEU A 184 11.66 -23.57 2.00
N PRO A 185 13.00 -23.61 2.05
CA PRO A 185 13.72 -24.38 3.07
C PRO A 185 13.40 -23.92 4.50
N SER A 186 13.03 -24.87 5.37
CA SER A 186 12.67 -24.63 6.78
C SER A 186 13.70 -25.16 7.79
N SER A 187 14.72 -25.93 7.36
CA SER A 187 15.82 -26.41 8.21
C SER A 187 17.09 -26.72 7.40
N ASN A 188 18.25 -26.73 8.07
CA ASN A 188 19.55 -27.22 7.59
C ASN A 188 20.23 -26.50 6.41
N VAL A 189 19.79 -25.28 6.05
CA VAL A 189 20.50 -24.45 5.07
C VAL A 189 21.25 -23.35 5.81
N LEU A 190 22.56 -23.20 5.54
CA LEU A 190 23.31 -21.98 5.84
C LEU A 190 22.52 -20.85 5.17
N GLY A 191 21.81 -20.04 5.95
CA GLY A 191 20.85 -19.07 5.41
C GLY A 191 21.49 -18.03 4.48
N LEU A 192 20.76 -16.98 4.15
CA LEU A 192 21.25 -15.89 3.32
C LEU A 192 21.66 -14.70 4.21
N PRO A 193 22.84 -14.72 4.87
CA PRO A 193 23.20 -13.74 5.91
C PRO A 193 23.35 -12.31 5.37
N ASN A 194 23.54 -12.15 4.06
CA ASN A 194 23.68 -10.86 3.41
C ASN A 194 22.41 -10.38 2.71
N LEU A 195 21.30 -11.13 2.80
CA LEU A 195 20.05 -10.78 2.12
C LEU A 195 19.48 -9.47 2.65
N GLU A 196 19.26 -8.52 1.75
CA GLU A 196 18.65 -7.22 2.00
C GLU A 196 17.24 -7.14 1.40
N LEU A 197 17.01 -7.83 0.27
CA LEU A 197 15.71 -7.88 -0.42
C LEU A 197 15.34 -9.32 -0.78
N LEU A 198 14.17 -9.75 -0.32
CA LEU A 198 13.49 -10.97 -0.75
C LEU A 198 12.11 -10.62 -1.30
N GLU A 199 11.88 -10.89 -2.58
CA GLU A 199 10.62 -10.66 -3.26
C GLU A 199 10.19 -11.96 -3.97
N LEU A 200 8.98 -12.43 -3.64
CA LEU A 200 8.43 -13.71 -4.07
C LEU A 200 6.94 -13.64 -4.48
N THR A 201 6.39 -12.42 -4.63
CA THR A 201 4.94 -12.23 -4.76
C THR A 201 4.39 -12.84 -6.03
N PHE A 202 3.10 -13.17 -6.07
CA PHE A 202 2.45 -13.72 -7.27
C PHE A 202 3.13 -15.00 -7.75
N ASN A 203 3.16 -16.00 -6.89
CA ASN A 203 3.60 -17.36 -7.19
C ASN A 203 2.65 -18.36 -6.51
N ASN A 204 2.98 -19.64 -6.58
CA ASN A 204 2.22 -20.74 -5.99
C ASN A 204 3.02 -21.43 -4.86
N PHE A 205 3.88 -20.68 -4.14
CA PHE A 205 4.66 -21.20 -3.03
C PHE A 205 3.76 -21.63 -1.86
N SER A 206 4.17 -22.65 -1.14
CA SER A 206 3.42 -23.22 -0.01
C SER A 206 4.35 -23.56 1.16
N GLY A 207 3.83 -24.26 2.17
CA GLY A 207 4.57 -24.57 3.39
C GLY A 207 4.50 -23.45 4.43
N THR A 208 5.32 -23.55 5.47
CA THR A 208 5.31 -22.61 6.61
C THR A 208 6.22 -21.41 6.37
N PHE A 209 6.18 -20.43 7.30
CA PHE A 209 7.15 -19.34 7.31
C PHE A 209 8.60 -19.88 7.25
N PRO A 210 9.42 -19.50 6.25
CA PRO A 210 10.76 -20.05 6.07
C PRO A 210 11.74 -19.55 7.14
N SER A 211 12.37 -20.46 7.88
CA SER A 211 13.24 -20.12 9.01
C SER A 211 14.56 -19.45 8.59
N PHE A 212 15.03 -19.65 7.36
CA PHE A 212 16.25 -18.97 6.89
C PHE A 212 16.09 -17.44 6.89
N ILE A 213 14.85 -16.94 6.76
CA ILE A 213 14.55 -15.51 6.77
C ILE A 213 14.96 -14.89 8.12
N THR A 214 14.68 -15.56 9.24
CA THR A 214 15.05 -15.03 10.57
C THR A 214 16.56 -14.99 10.81
N ASN A 215 17.36 -15.66 9.97
CA ASN A 215 18.83 -15.59 10.01
C ASN A 215 19.39 -14.48 9.11
N SER A 216 18.55 -13.80 8.32
CA SER A 216 18.94 -12.76 7.37
C SER A 216 18.86 -11.37 8.03
N SER A 217 19.75 -11.08 8.98
CA SER A 217 19.68 -9.87 9.82
C SER A 217 19.84 -8.54 9.07
N LYS A 218 20.31 -8.56 7.82
CA LYS A 218 20.40 -7.39 6.93
C LYS A 218 19.12 -7.12 6.15
N LEU A 219 18.10 -7.97 6.28
CA LEU A 219 16.89 -7.89 5.48
C LEU A 219 16.14 -6.58 5.77
N LYS A 220 15.91 -5.81 4.71
CA LYS A 220 15.17 -4.55 4.71
C LYS A 220 13.79 -4.72 4.07
N TYR A 221 13.72 -5.50 3.00
CA TYR A 221 12.51 -5.69 2.23
C TYR A 221 12.15 -7.17 2.15
N LEU A 222 11.05 -7.54 2.81
CA LEU A 222 10.47 -8.88 2.75
C LEU A 222 9.09 -8.80 2.14
N GLU A 223 8.89 -9.42 0.99
CA GLU A 223 7.63 -9.42 0.26
C GLU A 223 7.36 -10.82 -0.30
N MET A 224 6.32 -11.45 0.23
CA MET A 224 5.94 -12.84 -0.03
C MET A 224 4.45 -12.98 -0.34
N GLY A 225 3.79 -11.86 -0.66
CA GLY A 225 2.34 -11.83 -0.82
C GLY A 225 1.83 -12.67 -1.99
N VAL A 226 0.52 -12.93 -2.02
CA VAL A 226 -0.16 -13.64 -3.13
C VAL A 226 0.52 -14.99 -3.42
N ASN A 227 0.50 -15.85 -2.40
CA ASN A 227 1.03 -17.21 -2.42
C ASN A 227 0.10 -18.12 -1.58
N SER A 228 0.53 -19.36 -1.32
CA SER A 228 -0.15 -20.33 -0.45
C SER A 228 0.65 -20.65 0.83
N PHE A 229 1.47 -19.71 1.33
CA PHE A 229 2.16 -19.91 2.61
C PHE A 229 1.17 -20.02 3.76
N SER A 230 1.48 -20.83 4.76
CA SER A 230 0.60 -21.16 5.88
C SER A 230 1.36 -21.21 7.21
N GLY A 231 0.66 -21.55 8.29
CA GLY A 231 1.27 -21.68 9.61
C GLY A 231 1.64 -20.32 10.23
N LEU A 232 2.51 -20.37 11.23
CA LEU A 232 2.70 -19.26 12.16
C LEU A 232 3.68 -18.21 11.64
N ILE A 233 3.35 -16.93 11.81
CA ILE A 233 4.35 -15.85 11.77
C ILE A 233 5.19 -15.95 13.05
N PRO A 234 6.54 -16.01 12.98
CA PRO A 234 7.38 -16.10 14.16
C PRO A 234 7.19 -14.90 15.09
N ILE A 235 6.91 -15.16 16.37
CA ILE A 235 6.74 -14.11 17.39
C ILE A 235 8.00 -13.27 17.60
N THR A 236 9.16 -13.78 17.22
CA THR A 236 10.46 -13.11 17.32
C THR A 236 10.88 -12.41 16.03
N ILE A 237 9.99 -12.29 15.03
CA ILE A 237 10.36 -11.77 13.70
C ILE A 237 11.03 -10.40 13.78
N GLY A 238 10.52 -9.47 14.60
CA GLY A 238 11.14 -8.16 14.78
C GLY A 238 12.40 -8.16 15.65
N ASN A 239 12.58 -9.17 16.52
CA ASN A 239 13.84 -9.36 17.23
C ASN A 239 14.97 -9.80 16.28
N SER A 240 14.64 -10.60 15.27
CA SER A 240 15.57 -11.10 14.27
C SER A 240 15.83 -10.08 13.15
N LEU A 241 14.80 -9.39 12.69
CA LEU A 241 14.82 -8.49 11.52
C LEU A 241 14.78 -7.02 11.95
N THR A 242 15.82 -6.58 12.66
CA THR A 242 15.87 -5.21 13.22
C THR A 242 16.06 -4.12 12.16
N ASN A 243 16.54 -4.47 10.96
CA ASN A 243 16.70 -3.56 9.82
C ASN A 243 15.48 -3.49 8.89
N LEU A 244 14.40 -4.20 9.21
CA LEU A 244 13.25 -4.32 8.33
C LEU A 244 12.57 -2.97 8.09
N GLU A 245 12.32 -2.66 6.83
CA GLU A 245 11.61 -1.48 6.32
C GLU A 245 10.23 -1.85 5.76
N TRP A 246 10.11 -3.02 5.12
CA TRP A 246 8.88 -3.50 4.51
C TRP A 246 8.60 -4.94 4.90
N LEU A 247 7.41 -5.20 5.46
CA LEU A 247 6.90 -6.54 5.73
C LEU A 247 5.62 -6.78 4.92
N GLY A 248 5.74 -7.51 3.82
CA GLY A 248 4.64 -7.90 2.94
C GLY A 248 4.36 -9.39 2.98
N LEU A 249 3.23 -9.77 3.60
CA LEU A 249 2.78 -11.16 3.72
C LEU A 249 1.35 -11.36 3.20
N ALA A 250 0.77 -10.34 2.57
CA ALA A 250 -0.65 -10.31 2.22
C ALA A 250 -1.09 -11.45 1.28
N PHE A 251 -2.36 -11.83 1.31
CA PHE A 251 -2.91 -12.89 0.45
C PHE A 251 -2.16 -14.22 0.60
N ASN A 252 -2.15 -14.74 1.82
CA ASN A 252 -1.61 -16.05 2.19
C ASN A 252 -2.55 -16.68 3.23
N TYR A 253 -2.13 -17.80 3.82
CA TYR A 253 -2.82 -18.52 4.89
C TYR A 253 -2.07 -18.44 6.23
N PHE A 254 -1.32 -17.37 6.47
CA PHE A 254 -0.60 -17.20 7.73
C PHE A 254 -1.55 -17.02 8.92
N THR A 255 -1.17 -17.59 10.05
CA THR A 255 -1.87 -17.49 11.33
C THR A 255 -0.95 -16.90 12.40
N SER A 256 -1.53 -16.43 13.50
CA SER A 256 -0.78 -16.01 14.69
C SER A 256 -0.76 -17.13 15.73
N SER A 257 0.34 -17.26 16.48
CA SER A 257 0.41 -18.22 17.61
C SER A 257 -0.27 -17.69 18.86
N THR A 258 -0.52 -16.39 18.94
CA THR A 258 -1.11 -15.74 20.12
C THR A 258 -2.30 -14.85 19.74
N PRO A 259 -3.36 -14.79 20.56
CA PRO A 259 -4.51 -13.94 20.31
C PRO A 259 -4.17 -12.44 20.28
N ASP A 260 -3.14 -12.01 21.02
CA ASP A 260 -2.70 -10.61 21.08
C ASP A 260 -1.76 -10.20 19.94
N LEU A 261 -1.56 -11.07 18.94
CA LEU A 261 -0.68 -10.83 17.80
C LEU A 261 0.73 -10.38 18.23
N SER A 262 1.32 -11.08 19.19
CA SER A 262 2.62 -10.74 19.81
C SER A 262 3.77 -10.52 18.82
N PHE A 263 3.72 -11.10 17.61
CA PHE A 263 4.67 -10.80 16.55
C PHE A 263 4.67 -9.30 16.17
N LEU A 264 3.53 -8.61 16.20
CA LEU A 264 3.44 -7.16 16.01
C LEU A 264 4.18 -6.40 17.12
N THR A 265 4.12 -6.88 18.36
CA THR A 265 4.91 -6.31 19.46
C THR A 265 6.41 -6.39 19.15
N SER A 266 6.87 -7.53 18.62
CA SER A 266 8.29 -7.72 18.28
C SER A 266 8.79 -6.74 17.22
N LEU A 267 7.92 -6.32 16.28
CA LEU A 267 8.26 -5.37 15.22
C LEU A 267 8.60 -3.97 15.75
N SER A 268 8.32 -3.65 17.01
CA SER A 268 8.84 -2.42 17.64
C SER A 268 10.37 -2.38 17.71
N ASN A 269 11.04 -3.52 17.55
CA ASN A 269 12.51 -3.60 17.44
C ASN A 269 13.02 -3.24 16.04
N SER A 270 12.17 -3.28 15.01
CA SER A 270 12.52 -2.89 13.64
C SER A 270 12.40 -1.37 13.47
N LYS A 271 13.48 -0.64 13.77
CA LYS A 271 13.43 0.84 13.89
C LYS A 271 13.25 1.57 12.56
N ASN A 272 13.50 0.93 11.43
CA ASN A 272 13.32 1.52 10.10
C ASN A 272 12.01 1.12 9.42
N LEU A 273 11.11 0.43 10.14
CA LEU A 273 9.87 -0.10 9.56
C LEU A 273 8.99 1.02 8.98
N ARG A 274 8.62 0.87 7.72
CA ARG A 274 7.79 1.81 6.95
C ARG A 274 6.42 1.25 6.65
N ALA A 275 6.34 -0.04 6.33
CA ALA A 275 5.07 -0.68 5.98
C ALA A 275 4.91 -2.06 6.62
N VAL A 276 3.69 -2.33 7.07
CA VAL A 276 3.22 -3.66 7.50
C VAL A 276 1.99 -4.03 6.67
N VAL A 277 2.14 -5.02 5.78
CA VAL A 277 1.12 -5.46 4.83
C VAL A 277 0.77 -6.92 5.11
N LEU A 278 -0.34 -7.14 5.81
CA LEU A 278 -0.76 -8.47 6.29
C LEU A 278 -2.13 -8.90 5.75
N SER A 279 -2.75 -8.06 4.93
CA SER A 279 -4.12 -8.22 4.45
C SER A 279 -4.40 -9.60 3.86
N ALA A 280 -5.63 -10.11 3.99
CA ALA A 280 -6.03 -11.42 3.49
C ALA A 280 -5.15 -12.57 4.04
N ASN A 281 -5.07 -12.65 5.37
CA ASN A 281 -4.49 -13.78 6.11
C ASN A 281 -5.38 -14.10 7.32
N PRO A 282 -5.66 -15.37 7.63
CA PRO A 282 -6.48 -15.75 8.79
C PRO A 282 -5.72 -15.61 10.11
N LEU A 283 -5.25 -14.41 10.44
CA LEU A 283 -4.44 -14.14 11.63
C LEU A 283 -5.22 -14.42 12.92
N ASN A 284 -6.51 -14.07 12.93
CA ASN A 284 -7.38 -14.09 14.10
C ASN A 284 -6.81 -13.23 15.25
N GLY A 285 -7.52 -13.11 16.38
CA GLY A 285 -7.01 -12.36 17.54
C GLY A 285 -7.35 -10.88 17.52
N PHE A 286 -6.55 -10.04 18.19
CA PHE A 286 -6.81 -8.60 18.39
C PHE A 286 -5.51 -7.80 18.31
N LEU A 287 -5.62 -6.52 17.91
CA LEU A 287 -4.46 -5.62 17.83
C LEU A 287 -3.92 -5.30 19.23
N PRO A 288 -2.62 -5.45 19.50
CA PRO A 288 -2.04 -5.11 20.79
C PRO A 288 -1.82 -3.60 20.91
N GLY A 289 -1.89 -3.06 22.13
CA GLY A 289 -1.57 -1.64 22.39
C GLY A 289 -0.12 -1.27 22.06
N SER A 290 0.79 -2.25 22.06
CA SER A 290 2.18 -2.09 21.63
C SER A 290 2.33 -1.69 20.17
N ILE A 291 1.27 -1.77 19.35
CA ILE A 291 1.28 -1.26 17.97
C ILE A 291 1.64 0.23 17.90
N GLY A 292 1.35 1.00 18.95
CA GLY A 292 1.75 2.40 19.06
C GLY A 292 3.26 2.62 19.30
N ASN A 293 4.02 1.55 19.56
CA ASN A 293 5.47 1.57 19.76
C ASN A 293 6.24 1.11 18.51
N LEU A 294 5.55 0.86 17.40
CA LEU A 294 6.21 0.59 16.12
C LEU A 294 7.05 1.79 15.67
N SER A 295 7.87 1.57 14.64
CA SER A 295 8.79 2.58 14.14
C SER A 295 8.10 3.93 13.92
N VAL A 296 8.80 5.00 14.29
CA VAL A 296 8.38 6.38 13.99
C VAL A 296 8.36 6.64 12.49
N SER A 297 9.06 5.85 11.68
CA SER A 297 9.07 5.95 10.21
C SER A 297 7.90 5.23 9.55
N LEU A 298 7.04 4.56 10.34
CA LEU A 298 5.93 3.77 9.82
C LEU A 298 4.91 4.69 9.15
N ASP A 299 4.71 4.49 7.85
CA ASP A 299 3.80 5.25 7.02
C ASP A 299 2.54 4.43 6.63
N SER A 300 2.61 3.10 6.64
CA SER A 300 1.52 2.27 6.13
C SER A 300 1.23 1.01 6.95
N ILE A 301 -0.05 0.81 7.29
CA ILE A 301 -0.57 -0.43 7.89
C ILE A 301 -1.75 -0.94 7.04
N TYR A 302 -1.62 -2.15 6.51
CA TYR A 302 -2.66 -2.83 5.73
C TYR A 302 -3.02 -4.18 6.35
N ILE A 303 -4.07 -4.23 7.16
CA ILE A 303 -4.57 -5.44 7.83
C ILE A 303 -6.05 -5.60 7.47
N LYS A 304 -6.38 -5.68 6.18
CA LYS A 304 -7.74 -5.91 5.68
C LYS A 304 -8.05 -7.40 5.62
N SER A 305 -9.25 -7.83 5.98
CA SER A 305 -9.67 -9.24 5.84
C SER A 305 -8.76 -10.21 6.58
N CYS A 306 -8.55 -9.98 7.88
CA CYS A 306 -7.67 -10.81 8.72
C CYS A 306 -8.34 -11.44 9.95
N ASN A 307 -9.68 -11.37 10.05
CA ASN A 307 -10.45 -11.83 11.20
C ASN A 307 -10.00 -11.20 12.53
N ILE A 308 -9.56 -9.94 12.47
CA ILE A 308 -9.11 -9.20 13.66
C ILE A 308 -10.33 -8.74 14.44
N SER A 309 -10.38 -9.11 15.71
CA SER A 309 -11.44 -8.81 16.67
C SER A 309 -10.97 -7.80 17.73
N GLY A 310 -11.84 -7.47 18.69
CA GLY A 310 -11.53 -6.51 19.75
C GLY A 310 -11.61 -5.06 19.27
N SER A 311 -11.09 -4.13 20.06
CA SER A 311 -11.12 -2.70 19.75
C SER A 311 -9.86 -2.23 19.03
N ILE A 312 -9.98 -1.14 18.27
CA ILE A 312 -8.83 -0.39 17.76
C ILE A 312 -8.07 0.23 18.94
N PRO A 313 -6.78 -0.09 19.18
CA PRO A 313 -6.03 0.46 20.30
C PRO A 313 -5.83 1.98 20.15
N LYS A 314 -6.02 2.72 21.25
CA LYS A 314 -5.84 4.19 21.25
C LYS A 314 -4.39 4.58 20.96
N GLU A 315 -3.45 3.70 21.28
CA GLU A 315 -2.00 3.85 21.09
C GLU A 315 -1.62 3.97 19.60
N ILE A 316 -2.48 3.57 18.66
CA ILE A 316 -2.29 3.84 17.21
C ILE A 316 -2.07 5.34 16.96
N GLY A 317 -2.68 6.21 17.76
CA GLY A 317 -2.47 7.66 17.69
C GLY A 317 -1.04 8.14 17.99
N ASN A 318 -0.13 7.26 18.41
CA ASN A 318 1.28 7.57 18.61
C ASN A 318 2.11 7.52 17.30
N LEU A 319 1.58 6.92 16.23
CA LEU A 319 2.27 6.69 14.96
C LEU A 319 2.26 7.93 14.07
N LYS A 320 2.99 8.98 14.45
CA LYS A 320 2.85 10.34 13.87
C LYS A 320 3.06 10.45 12.36
N ASN A 321 3.79 9.53 11.73
CA ASN A 321 4.05 9.54 10.28
C ASN A 321 3.12 8.62 9.48
N LEU A 322 2.12 8.01 10.13
CA LEU A 322 1.19 7.09 9.48
C LEU A 322 0.33 7.84 8.45
N MET A 323 0.47 7.46 7.19
CA MET A 323 -0.30 7.99 6.05
C MET A 323 -1.49 7.10 5.70
N MET A 324 -1.34 5.78 5.85
CA MET A 324 -2.34 4.78 5.49
C MET A 324 -2.66 3.88 6.67
N LEU A 325 -3.93 3.85 7.08
CA LEU A 325 -4.48 2.86 8.01
C LEU A 325 -5.66 2.14 7.37
N GLU A 326 -5.44 0.88 6.99
CA GLU A 326 -6.45 -0.01 6.40
C GLU A 326 -6.71 -1.20 7.32
N LEU A 327 -7.90 -1.23 7.92
CA LEU A 327 -8.40 -2.26 8.83
C LEU A 327 -9.78 -2.78 8.41
N SER A 328 -10.18 -2.56 7.17
CA SER A 328 -11.51 -2.93 6.66
C SER A 328 -11.71 -4.43 6.61
N ARG A 329 -12.97 -4.87 6.60
CA ARG A 329 -13.37 -6.29 6.51
C ARG A 329 -12.78 -7.13 7.63
N ASN A 330 -12.87 -6.66 8.87
CA ASN A 330 -12.48 -7.41 10.07
C ASN A 330 -13.68 -7.54 11.02
N GLU A 331 -13.43 -7.98 12.25
CA GLU A 331 -14.40 -8.12 13.33
C GLU A 331 -14.18 -7.06 14.43
N LEU A 332 -13.54 -5.93 14.09
CA LEU A 332 -13.24 -4.87 15.05
C LEU A 332 -14.53 -4.28 15.61
N ALA A 333 -14.59 -4.14 16.94
CA ALA A 333 -15.75 -3.67 17.68
C ALA A 333 -15.39 -2.51 18.63
N GLY A 334 -16.40 -1.88 19.20
CA GLY A 334 -16.22 -0.75 20.11
C GLY A 334 -16.01 0.57 19.37
N LEU A 335 -15.34 1.51 20.03
CA LEU A 335 -15.27 2.91 19.61
C LEU A 335 -14.12 3.16 18.64
N ILE A 336 -14.31 4.12 17.73
CA ILE A 336 -13.19 4.73 16.98
C ILE A 336 -12.39 5.60 17.98
N PRO A 337 -11.08 5.38 18.19
CA PRO A 337 -10.32 6.14 19.16
C PRO A 337 -10.19 7.62 18.77
N SER A 338 -10.50 8.52 19.71
CA SER A 338 -10.33 9.97 19.49
C SER A 338 -8.85 10.37 19.32
N THR A 339 -7.91 9.51 19.71
CA THR A 339 -6.46 9.69 19.54
C THR A 339 -6.02 9.61 18.07
N LEU A 340 -6.84 9.11 17.14
CA LEU A 340 -6.54 9.16 15.70
C LEU A 340 -6.34 10.60 15.19
N LYS A 341 -6.89 11.61 15.89
CA LYS A 341 -6.62 13.03 15.60
C LYS A 341 -5.14 13.40 15.70
N ASN A 342 -4.36 12.64 16.47
CA ASN A 342 -2.94 12.88 16.68
C ASN A 342 -2.08 12.46 15.47
N LEU A 343 -2.66 11.74 14.50
CA LEU A 343 -2.05 11.39 13.22
C LEU A 343 -2.08 12.57 12.23
N GLN A 344 -2.04 13.77 12.77
CA GLN A 344 -1.98 15.04 12.06
C GLN A 344 -0.72 15.75 12.47
N ASN A 345 -0.06 16.36 11.49
CA ASN A 345 1.11 17.15 11.74
C ASN A 345 0.71 18.59 12.08
N LEU A 346 1.24 19.12 13.17
CA LEU A 346 1.06 20.51 13.60
C LEU A 346 2.04 21.49 12.90
N GLN A 347 3.02 20.98 12.14
CA GLN A 347 4.13 21.77 11.58
C GLN A 347 4.19 21.78 10.03
N GLY A 348 3.17 21.30 9.32
CA GLY A 348 2.95 21.59 7.89
C GLY A 348 3.91 20.95 6.86
N TYR A 349 4.96 20.23 7.27
CA TYR A 349 6.01 19.71 6.37
C TYR A 349 6.28 18.20 6.42
N LEU A 350 5.50 17.40 7.16
CA LEU A 350 5.64 15.93 7.24
C LEU A 350 4.32 15.21 6.96
N ALA A 351 4.47 13.93 6.56
CA ALA A 351 3.43 12.91 6.40
C ALA A 351 2.26 13.05 7.40
N THR A 352 1.03 13.06 6.89
CA THR A 352 -0.21 13.04 7.68
C THR A 352 -1.11 11.92 7.20
N LEU A 353 -2.05 11.50 8.05
CA LEU A 353 -3.01 10.46 7.69
C LEU A 353 -3.85 10.90 6.48
N ARG A 354 -3.71 10.19 5.37
CA ARG A 354 -4.40 10.45 4.11
C ARG A 354 -5.51 9.44 3.83
N LEU A 355 -5.34 8.20 4.27
CA LEU A 355 -6.29 7.12 4.03
C LEU A 355 -6.63 6.44 5.35
N LEU A 356 -7.91 6.50 5.72
CA LEU A 356 -8.47 5.81 6.87
C LEU A 356 -9.61 4.91 6.40
N LEU A 357 -9.33 3.61 6.34
CA LEU A 357 -10.26 2.61 5.82
C LEU A 357 -10.59 1.63 6.95
N LEU A 358 -11.78 1.79 7.54
CA LEU A 358 -12.31 0.98 8.65
C LEU A 358 -13.63 0.29 8.27
N GLY A 359 -13.96 0.22 6.98
CA GLY A 359 -15.24 -0.25 6.50
C GLY A 359 -15.46 -1.75 6.75
N SER A 360 -16.71 -2.21 6.82
CA SER A 360 -17.06 -3.62 7.06
C SER A 360 -16.47 -4.16 8.36
N ASN A 361 -16.84 -3.55 9.48
CA ASN A 361 -16.47 -3.95 10.84
C ASN A 361 -17.72 -3.94 11.74
N ARG A 362 -17.54 -4.05 13.06
CA ARG A 362 -18.59 -3.98 14.10
C ARG A 362 -18.42 -2.75 15.00
N LEU A 363 -17.87 -1.67 14.47
CA LEU A 363 -17.64 -0.43 15.24
C LEU A 363 -18.97 0.20 15.62
N THR A 364 -19.04 0.74 16.84
CA THR A 364 -20.27 1.28 17.44
C THR A 364 -20.09 2.74 17.87
N SER A 365 -21.19 3.33 18.33
CA SER A 365 -21.26 4.68 18.88
C SER A 365 -21.05 5.78 17.83
N VAL A 366 -20.97 7.02 18.32
CA VAL A 366 -20.82 8.23 17.51
C VAL A 366 -19.38 8.35 16.98
N ILE A 367 -19.24 8.78 15.73
CA ILE A 367 -17.94 9.13 15.15
C ILE A 367 -17.34 10.29 15.97
N PRO A 368 -16.16 10.15 16.58
CA PRO A 368 -15.62 11.15 17.50
C PRO A 368 -15.38 12.48 16.77
N SER A 369 -15.80 13.59 17.37
CA SER A 369 -15.71 14.93 16.75
C SER A 369 -14.28 15.31 16.36
N SER A 370 -13.30 14.78 17.07
CA SER A 370 -11.87 14.96 16.78
C SER A 370 -11.43 14.37 15.44
N LEU A 371 -12.13 13.38 14.91
CA LEU A 371 -11.82 12.78 13.61
C LEU A 371 -12.03 13.79 12.47
N TRP A 372 -13.05 14.66 12.61
CA TRP A 372 -13.36 15.70 11.62
C TRP A 372 -12.32 16.81 11.53
N LYS A 373 -11.34 16.80 12.45
CA LYS A 373 -10.20 17.72 12.42
C LYS A 373 -9.06 17.24 11.51
N LEU A 374 -9.14 16.04 10.93
CA LEU A 374 -8.16 15.48 9.98
C LEU A 374 -8.19 16.25 8.67
N LYS A 375 -7.47 17.37 8.61
CA LYS A 375 -7.50 18.32 7.47
C LYS A 375 -6.93 17.76 6.16
N ASP A 376 -6.02 16.79 6.25
CA ASP A 376 -5.29 16.24 5.09
C ASP A 376 -5.81 14.88 4.62
N ILE A 377 -6.94 14.43 5.15
CA ILE A 377 -7.53 13.14 4.76
C ILE A 377 -8.04 13.22 3.32
N LEU A 378 -7.68 12.23 2.50
CA LEU A 378 -8.11 12.09 1.11
C LEU A 378 -9.25 11.08 0.99
N HIS A 379 -9.12 9.95 1.69
CA HIS A 379 -10.09 8.86 1.64
C HIS A 379 -10.48 8.42 3.05
N LEU A 380 -11.78 8.51 3.36
CA LEU A 380 -12.35 8.05 4.61
C LEU A 380 -13.45 7.02 4.33
N ASN A 381 -13.22 5.76 4.69
CA ASN A 381 -14.25 4.73 4.60
C ASN A 381 -14.58 4.19 6.00
N LEU A 382 -15.77 4.50 6.48
CA LEU A 382 -16.35 3.96 7.73
C LEU A 382 -17.60 3.11 7.45
N SER A 383 -17.82 2.72 6.19
CA SER A 383 -19.04 2.05 5.75
C SER A 383 -19.26 0.70 6.42
N SER A 384 -20.50 0.20 6.42
CA SER A 384 -20.82 -1.14 6.90
C SER A 384 -20.33 -1.39 8.33
N ASN A 385 -20.78 -0.53 9.25
CA ASN A 385 -20.52 -0.60 10.69
C ASN A 385 -21.85 -0.35 11.44
N SER A 386 -21.80 -0.24 12.77
CA SER A 386 -22.95 0.09 13.63
C SER A 386 -22.83 1.49 14.23
N LEU A 387 -22.25 2.44 13.49
CA LEU A 387 -22.03 3.82 13.97
C LEU A 387 -23.36 4.59 14.06
N THR A 388 -23.52 5.41 15.09
CA THR A 388 -24.73 6.18 15.38
C THR A 388 -24.45 7.69 15.44
N GLY A 389 -25.49 8.50 15.64
CA GLY A 389 -25.36 9.95 15.82
C GLY A 389 -25.53 10.77 14.53
N THR A 390 -25.19 12.05 14.62
CA THR A 390 -25.28 13.03 13.54
C THR A 390 -23.91 13.32 12.94
N LEU A 391 -23.88 13.75 11.68
CA LEU A 391 -22.67 14.36 11.13
C LEU A 391 -22.55 15.78 11.71
N PRO A 392 -21.47 16.09 12.44
CA PRO A 392 -21.28 17.43 12.98
C PRO A 392 -20.95 18.42 11.87
N LEU A 393 -21.21 19.70 12.13
CA LEU A 393 -20.86 20.79 11.21
C LEU A 393 -19.35 20.87 10.92
N ASP A 394 -18.53 20.38 11.86
CA ASP A 394 -17.08 20.22 11.69
C ASP A 394 -16.69 19.34 10.48
N PHE A 395 -17.63 18.58 9.90
CA PHE A 395 -17.43 17.86 8.64
C PHE A 395 -16.89 18.77 7.52
N GLY A 396 -17.33 20.03 7.47
CA GLY A 396 -16.86 21.03 6.50
C GLY A 396 -15.37 21.40 6.62
N ASN A 397 -14.68 20.96 7.67
CA ASN A 397 -13.25 21.21 7.86
C ASN A 397 -12.35 20.29 7.00
N MET A 398 -12.90 19.20 6.44
CA MET A 398 -12.17 18.28 5.55
C MET A 398 -12.05 18.88 4.14
N LYS A 399 -11.12 19.80 3.93
CA LYS A 399 -11.01 20.59 2.69
C LYS A 399 -10.44 19.85 1.48
N VAL A 400 -9.66 18.78 1.70
CA VAL A 400 -8.97 18.05 0.62
C VAL A 400 -9.54 16.65 0.38
N VAL A 401 -10.63 16.30 1.07
CA VAL A 401 -11.20 14.96 0.99
C VAL A 401 -11.78 14.70 -0.40
N ILE A 402 -11.40 13.56 -0.97
CA ILE A 402 -11.80 13.11 -2.30
C ILE A 402 -13.01 12.19 -2.16
N ASP A 403 -12.97 11.27 -1.20
CA ASP A 403 -14.02 10.27 -1.01
C ASP A 403 -14.32 10.05 0.48
N VAL A 404 -15.61 10.03 0.81
CA VAL A 404 -16.13 9.74 2.15
C VAL A 404 -17.28 8.75 2.03
N ASP A 405 -17.05 7.54 2.54
CA ASP A 405 -18.06 6.49 2.57
C ASP A 405 -18.47 6.18 4.01
N LEU A 406 -19.66 6.62 4.39
CA LEU A 406 -20.30 6.36 5.69
C LEU A 406 -21.52 5.43 5.55
N SER A 407 -21.72 4.86 4.35
CA SER A 407 -22.92 4.08 4.04
C SER A 407 -23.07 2.85 4.94
N LYS A 408 -24.30 2.33 5.07
CA LYS A 408 -24.59 1.12 5.88
C LYS A 408 -24.14 1.28 7.34
N ASN A 409 -24.52 2.40 7.95
CA ASN A 409 -24.43 2.68 9.39
C ASN A 409 -25.81 3.08 9.93
N HIS A 410 -25.91 3.37 11.22
CA HIS A 410 -27.13 3.85 11.90
C HIS A 410 -27.13 5.36 12.14
N LEU A 411 -26.40 6.13 11.33
CA LEU A 411 -26.35 7.59 11.40
C LEU A 411 -27.74 8.21 11.15
N THR A 412 -28.01 9.41 11.67
CA THR A 412 -29.20 10.20 11.30
C THR A 412 -29.16 10.55 9.80
N GLU A 413 -30.29 10.94 9.21
CA GLU A 413 -30.48 10.98 7.73
C GLU A 413 -29.38 11.66 6.92
N TYR A 414 -28.79 12.77 7.38
CA TYR A 414 -27.67 13.41 6.67
C TYR A 414 -26.41 12.53 6.59
N GLY A 415 -26.22 11.62 7.55
CA GLY A 415 -25.14 10.63 7.53
C GLY A 415 -25.55 9.23 7.06
N ARG A 416 -26.85 8.92 7.01
CA ARG A 416 -27.34 7.55 6.77
C ARG A 416 -27.15 7.10 5.32
N GLU A 417 -27.26 8.02 4.37
CA GLU A 417 -27.13 7.69 2.94
C GLU A 417 -26.04 8.46 2.20
N GLY A 418 -25.54 9.59 2.74
CA GLY A 418 -24.69 10.50 1.97
C GLY A 418 -25.31 10.99 0.65
N LYS A 419 -26.63 10.78 0.48
CA LYS A 419 -27.38 11.08 -0.73
C LYS A 419 -28.24 12.31 -0.49
N VAL A 420 -28.05 13.31 -1.34
CA VAL A 420 -28.96 14.45 -1.46
C VAL A 420 -30.35 13.91 -1.79
N SER A 421 -31.35 14.26 -0.99
CA SER A 421 -32.73 13.81 -1.18
C SER A 421 -33.70 14.98 -1.02
N ARG A 422 -34.82 14.94 -1.76
CA ARG A 422 -35.89 15.94 -1.61
C ARG A 422 -36.46 15.99 -0.19
N LYS A 423 -36.32 14.92 0.59
CA LYS A 423 -36.74 14.86 2.01
C LYS A 423 -35.71 15.48 2.94
N GLY A 424 -34.43 15.42 2.58
CA GLY A 424 -33.35 16.21 3.18
C GLY A 424 -33.58 17.71 2.97
N ASP A 425 -33.90 18.14 1.75
CA ASP A 425 -34.21 19.55 1.44
C ASP A 425 -35.38 20.07 2.27
N VAL A 426 -36.44 19.25 2.46
CA VAL A 426 -37.58 19.59 3.32
C VAL A 426 -37.14 19.77 4.78
N TYR A 427 -36.22 18.93 5.28
CA TYR A 427 -35.66 19.11 6.61
C TYR A 427 -34.87 20.42 6.73
N SER A 428 -33.98 20.71 5.77
CA SER A 428 -33.22 21.98 5.76
C SER A 428 -34.16 23.18 5.76
N TYR A 429 -35.24 23.11 4.96
CA TYR A 429 -36.26 24.15 4.92
C TYR A 429 -36.97 24.33 6.27
N GLY A 430 -37.30 23.24 6.95
CA GLY A 430 -37.88 23.30 8.29
C GLY A 430 -36.95 23.94 9.32
N ILE A 431 -35.65 23.62 9.30
CA ILE A 431 -34.65 24.27 10.14
C ILE A 431 -34.55 25.77 9.82
N MET A 432 -34.49 26.14 8.53
CA MET A 432 -34.46 27.54 8.11
C MET A 432 -35.68 28.33 8.61
N LEU A 433 -36.88 27.72 8.61
CA LEU A 433 -38.07 28.34 9.21
C LEU A 433 -37.88 28.58 10.72
N MET A 434 -37.40 27.58 11.46
CA MET A 434 -37.12 27.75 12.90
C MET A 434 -36.09 28.87 13.13
N GLU A 435 -35.00 28.90 12.37
CA GLU A 435 -33.99 29.94 12.49
C GLU A 435 -34.57 31.34 12.23
N THR A 436 -35.41 31.45 11.19
CA THR A 436 -36.03 32.72 10.79
C THR A 436 -36.91 33.31 11.89
N PHE A 437 -37.75 32.47 12.52
CA PHE A 437 -38.74 32.95 13.49
C PHE A 437 -38.25 32.96 14.93
N THR A 438 -37.18 32.22 15.25
CA THR A 438 -36.58 32.21 16.60
C THR A 438 -35.36 33.10 16.74
N LYS A 439 -34.76 33.53 15.61
CA LYS A 439 -33.45 34.20 15.51
C LYS A 439 -32.29 33.41 16.11
N LYS A 440 -32.50 32.11 16.36
CA LYS A 440 -31.49 31.19 16.90
C LYS A 440 -30.99 30.27 15.80
N LYS A 441 -29.71 29.93 15.84
CA LYS A 441 -29.09 28.99 14.91
C LYS A 441 -28.88 27.65 15.57
N PRO A 442 -28.93 26.51 14.85
CA PRO A 442 -28.54 25.21 15.39
C PRO A 442 -27.11 25.18 15.98
N THR A 443 -26.28 26.17 15.64
CA THR A 443 -24.90 26.37 16.11
C THR A 443 -24.76 27.17 17.40
N ASP A 444 -25.83 27.76 17.92
CA ASP A 444 -25.73 28.60 19.13
C ASP A 444 -25.31 27.73 20.33
N ASP A 445 -24.47 28.26 21.22
CA ASP A 445 -23.86 27.52 22.34
C ASP A 445 -24.86 26.82 23.27
N ILE A 446 -26.10 27.31 23.29
CA ILE A 446 -27.22 26.74 24.05
C ILE A 446 -27.67 25.36 23.53
N PHE A 447 -27.34 25.00 22.28
CA PHE A 447 -27.68 23.73 21.66
C PHE A 447 -26.45 22.82 21.66
N ASN A 448 -26.26 22.10 22.76
CA ASN A 448 -25.16 21.16 22.94
C ASN A 448 -25.67 19.81 23.48
N GLY A 449 -24.85 18.77 23.34
CA GLY A 449 -25.21 17.42 23.79
C GLY A 449 -26.48 16.89 23.11
N GLU A 450 -27.50 16.60 23.90
CA GLU A 450 -28.80 16.09 23.43
C GLU A 450 -29.81 17.19 23.05
N MET A 451 -29.48 18.47 23.30
CA MET A 451 -30.38 19.59 23.05
C MET A 451 -30.16 20.17 21.65
N SER A 452 -31.16 20.02 20.78
CA SER A 452 -31.18 20.57 19.42
C SER A 452 -32.19 21.71 19.28
N LEU A 453 -32.02 22.57 18.26
CA LEU A 453 -32.98 23.63 17.94
C LEU A 453 -34.41 23.10 17.83
N ARG A 454 -34.61 21.98 17.11
CA ARG A 454 -35.93 21.32 16.98
C ARG A 454 -36.47 20.89 18.34
N ARG A 455 -35.65 20.24 19.16
CA ARG A 455 -36.08 19.74 20.47
C ARG A 455 -36.48 20.90 21.39
N TRP A 456 -35.68 21.96 21.41
CA TRP A 456 -35.97 23.18 22.15
C TRP A 456 -37.25 23.85 21.67
N VAL A 457 -37.43 24.04 20.35
CA VAL A 457 -38.68 24.58 19.77
C VAL A 457 -39.88 23.71 20.19
N GLY A 458 -39.78 22.39 20.10
CA GLY A 458 -40.87 21.48 20.48
C GLY A 458 -41.21 21.52 21.97
N GLU A 459 -40.20 21.54 22.84
CA GLU A 459 -40.39 21.61 24.30
C GLU A 459 -40.93 22.98 24.76
N SER A 460 -40.45 24.07 24.14
CA SER A 460 -40.84 25.43 24.48
C SER A 460 -42.20 25.83 23.88
N LEU A 461 -42.57 25.33 22.69
CA LEU A 461 -43.90 25.55 22.10
C LEU A 461 -45.03 24.99 22.97
N ASN A 462 -44.78 23.91 23.72
CA ASN A 462 -45.74 23.36 24.66
C ASN A 462 -45.96 24.27 25.89
N ARG A 463 -45.06 25.22 26.16
CA ARG A 463 -45.17 26.17 27.26
C ARG A 463 -45.78 27.48 26.80
N SER A 464 -45.12 28.16 25.87
CA SER A 464 -45.54 29.44 25.32
C SER A 464 -44.78 29.77 24.05
N ILE A 465 -45.49 30.30 23.05
CA ILE A 465 -44.85 30.79 21.82
C ILE A 465 -43.93 32.00 22.08
N MET A 466 -44.19 32.77 23.14
CA MET A 466 -43.38 33.92 23.54
C MET A 466 -41.97 33.51 24.00
N GLU A 467 -41.76 32.25 24.40
CA GLU A 467 -40.45 31.71 24.75
C GLU A 467 -39.62 31.29 23.53
N VAL A 468 -40.27 31.18 22.37
CA VAL A 468 -39.70 30.58 21.15
C VAL A 468 -39.41 31.62 20.08
N VAL A 469 -40.40 32.48 19.81
CA VAL A 469 -40.34 33.44 18.71
C VAL A 469 -39.51 34.66 19.11
N ASP A 470 -38.80 35.24 18.13
CA ASP A 470 -38.11 36.52 18.29
C ASP A 470 -39.05 37.57 18.87
N HIS A 471 -38.63 38.20 19.97
CA HIS A 471 -39.39 39.22 20.68
C HIS A 471 -39.83 40.37 19.75
N ASP A 472 -39.02 40.72 18.74
CA ASP A 472 -39.32 41.79 17.79
C ASP A 472 -40.56 41.48 16.92
N LEU A 473 -40.88 40.21 16.69
CA LEU A 473 -42.03 39.77 15.87
C LEU A 473 -43.37 39.84 16.61
N LEU A 474 -43.31 39.91 17.95
CA LEU A 474 -44.47 39.93 18.84
C LEU A 474 -44.70 41.31 19.49
N LEU A 475 -43.98 42.34 19.06
CA LEU A 475 -44.15 43.71 19.57
C LEU A 475 -45.53 44.29 19.20
N GLY A 476 -46.13 44.96 20.18
CA GLY A 476 -47.36 45.76 20.04
C GLY A 476 -48.63 44.97 20.32
N GLU A 477 -49.39 45.39 21.35
CA GLU A 477 -50.79 45.03 21.57
C GLU A 477 -51.68 45.73 20.52
N ASP A 478 -51.51 45.38 19.26
CA ASP A 478 -52.41 45.82 18.19
C ASP A 478 -53.57 44.82 18.01
N VAL A 479 -54.62 45.27 17.32
CA VAL A 479 -55.83 44.48 17.04
C VAL A 479 -55.53 43.18 16.27
N HIS A 480 -54.34 43.05 15.70
CA HIS A 480 -53.90 41.90 14.90
C HIS A 480 -52.97 40.94 15.66
N PHE A 481 -52.70 41.17 16.95
CA PHE A 481 -51.84 40.30 17.77
C PHE A 481 -52.29 38.81 17.74
N PRO A 482 -53.58 38.47 17.96
CA PRO A 482 -54.01 37.05 17.90
C PRO A 482 -53.80 36.40 16.53
N ALA A 483 -53.92 37.18 15.46
CA ALA A 483 -53.70 36.69 14.09
C ALA A 483 -52.21 36.40 13.84
N ARG A 484 -51.31 37.26 14.34
CA ARG A 484 -49.85 37.09 14.27
C ARG A 484 -49.39 35.87 15.06
N GLU A 485 -49.87 35.75 16.30
CA GLU A 485 -49.59 34.60 17.17
C GLU A 485 -49.98 33.28 16.51
N GLN A 486 -51.23 33.20 16.01
CA GLN A 486 -51.73 32.01 15.33
C GLN A 486 -50.96 31.67 14.05
N CYS A 487 -50.52 32.69 13.30
CA CYS A 487 -49.69 32.52 12.11
C CYS A 487 -48.34 31.89 12.46
N LEU A 488 -47.65 32.45 13.47
CA LEU A 488 -46.35 31.97 13.93
C LEU A 488 -46.44 30.54 14.50
N LEU A 489 -47.47 30.22 15.29
CA LEU A 489 -47.76 28.86 15.76
C LEU A 489 -47.90 27.88 14.57
N SER A 490 -48.63 28.29 13.55
CA SER A 490 -48.88 27.45 12.36
C SER A 490 -47.61 27.23 11.54
N ILE A 491 -46.73 28.23 11.45
CA ILE A 491 -45.43 28.12 10.77
C ILE A 491 -44.49 27.22 11.56
N LEU A 492 -44.38 27.39 12.87
CA LEU A 492 -43.51 26.56 13.71
C LEU A 492 -44.00 25.10 13.77
N SER A 493 -45.32 24.88 13.80
CA SER A 493 -45.91 23.53 13.63
C SER A 493 -45.52 22.91 12.28
N LEU A 494 -45.60 23.67 11.19
CA LEU A 494 -45.14 23.18 9.89
C LEU A 494 -43.64 22.85 9.89
N ALA A 495 -42.81 23.68 10.53
CA ALA A 495 -41.38 23.43 10.67
C ALA A 495 -41.10 22.15 11.47
N MET A 496 -41.87 21.86 12.52
CA MET A 496 -41.77 20.60 13.28
C MET A 496 -42.07 19.37 12.41
N ASP A 497 -43.07 19.45 11.53
CA ASP A 497 -43.43 18.36 10.60
C ASP A 497 -42.40 18.19 9.47
N CYS A 498 -41.74 19.28 9.06
CA CYS A 498 -40.63 19.25 8.10
C CYS A 498 -39.38 18.60 8.69
N THR A 499 -39.20 18.66 10.01
CA THR A 499 -37.98 18.23 10.71
C THR A 499 -38.11 16.90 11.46
N ILE A 500 -39.14 16.09 11.15
CA ILE A 500 -39.31 14.74 11.72
C ILE A 500 -38.07 13.89 11.42
N ASP A 501 -37.55 13.15 12.39
CA ASP A 501 -36.26 12.46 12.23
C ASP A 501 -36.27 11.38 11.14
N LEU A 502 -37.41 10.72 10.91
CA LEU A 502 -37.60 9.72 9.84
C LEU A 502 -38.10 10.36 8.53
N PRO A 503 -37.38 10.22 7.40
CA PRO A 503 -37.76 10.85 6.12
C PRO A 503 -39.09 10.37 5.55
N GLU A 504 -39.46 9.10 5.79
CA GLU A 504 -40.74 8.53 5.35
C GLU A 504 -41.93 9.26 6.00
N ASN A 505 -41.76 9.70 7.24
CA ASN A 505 -42.79 10.37 8.03
C ASN A 505 -42.84 11.88 7.80
N ARG A 506 -41.83 12.47 7.17
CA ARG A 506 -41.83 13.89 6.85
C ARG A 506 -42.90 14.22 5.83
N ILE A 507 -43.45 15.43 5.96
CA ILE A 507 -44.25 16.04 4.92
C ILE A 507 -43.46 16.17 3.60
N ASN A 508 -44.12 16.21 2.45
CA ASN A 508 -43.47 16.45 1.16
C ASN A 508 -43.52 17.95 0.80
N ILE A 509 -42.62 18.42 -0.06
CA ILE A 509 -42.52 19.85 -0.38
C ILE A 509 -43.81 20.43 -1.00
N LYS A 510 -44.59 19.65 -1.75
CA LYS A 510 -45.89 20.09 -2.29
C LYS A 510 -46.88 20.40 -1.17
N ASN A 511 -46.92 19.55 -0.14
CA ASN A 511 -47.77 19.73 1.02
C ASN A 511 -47.28 20.87 1.91
N VAL A 512 -45.96 21.10 1.99
CA VAL A 512 -45.38 22.28 2.67
C VAL A 512 -45.88 23.58 2.01
N VAL A 513 -45.75 23.68 0.69
CA VAL A 513 -46.22 24.85 -0.08
C VAL A 513 -47.73 25.04 0.08
N THR A 514 -48.51 23.95 0.05
CA THR A 514 -49.97 23.99 0.27
C THR A 514 -50.31 24.54 1.65
N ARG A 515 -49.61 24.08 2.71
CA ARG A 515 -49.82 24.58 4.08
C ARG A 515 -49.41 26.03 4.23
N LEU A 516 -48.27 26.45 3.69
CA LEU A 516 -47.85 27.86 3.73
C LEU A 516 -48.84 28.78 3.03
N THR A 517 -49.36 28.36 1.89
CA THR A 517 -50.38 29.12 1.14
C THR A 517 -51.65 29.27 1.98
N LYS A 518 -52.07 28.20 2.68
CA LYS A 518 -53.21 28.25 3.60
C LYS A 518 -52.94 29.16 4.80
N ILE A 519 -51.77 29.06 5.42
CA ILE A 519 -51.37 29.92 6.55
C ILE A 519 -51.42 31.40 6.13
N ARG A 520 -50.85 31.73 4.96
CA ARG A 520 -50.90 33.09 4.40
C ARG A 520 -52.33 33.57 4.17
N ALA A 521 -53.17 32.76 3.53
CA ALA A 521 -54.55 33.12 3.24
C ALA A 521 -55.35 33.36 4.53
N THR A 522 -55.19 32.50 5.54
CA THR A 522 -55.82 32.70 6.86
C THR A 522 -55.32 33.99 7.50
N PHE A 523 -54.01 34.24 7.51
CA PHE A 523 -53.45 35.44 8.12
C PHE A 523 -53.96 36.74 7.49
N LEU A 524 -54.06 36.79 6.16
CA LEU A 524 -54.59 37.95 5.43
C LEU A 524 -56.09 38.15 5.69
N ALA A 525 -56.88 37.07 5.67
CA ALA A 525 -58.31 37.13 5.97
C ALA A 525 -58.60 37.69 7.37
N THR A 526 -57.80 37.32 8.38
CA THR A 526 -57.95 37.85 9.75
C THR A 526 -57.53 39.32 9.88
N ARG A 527 -56.80 39.87 8.89
CA ARG A 527 -56.43 41.29 8.81
C ARG A 527 -57.38 42.13 7.96
N GLY A 528 -58.32 41.50 7.24
CA GLY A 528 -59.22 42.18 6.32
C GLY A 528 -58.54 42.62 5.01
N GLU A 529 -57.44 41.97 4.63
CA GLU A 529 -56.63 42.24 3.43
C GLU A 529 -56.76 41.14 2.36
#